data_AF-A0A9C9XS23-F1
#
_entry.id   AF-A0A9C9XS23-F1
#
_cell.length_a   1.000
_cell.length_b   1.000
_cell.length_c   1.000
_cell.angle_alpha   90.00
_cell.angle_beta   90.00
_cell.angle_gamma   90.00
#
_symmetry.space_group_name_H-M   'P 1'
#
loop_
_entity.id
_entity.type
_entity.pdbx_description
1 polymer ?
#
loop_
_entity_poly.entity_id
_entity_poly.type
_entity_poly.pdbx_seq_one_letter_code
_entity_poly.pdbx_strand_id
1 'polypeptide(L)'
;MDSRGTIIEEGGLAIRGDAIVEVGPAAALAARYAGATRIDRPQGLIMPGLVNVHTHAAMACFRGLADDLPLMQWLQDHIFPAEARLTGDMVYHSTRLSLCEMIRSGTTSFCDMYLFAGDVARAAAEAGMRAWIG
;
A
#
# COMPACT_ATOMS: atom_id res chain seq x y z
N MET A 1 -1.58 -13.54 -9.41
CA MET A 1 -2.46 -14.67 -9.73
C MET A 1 -1.87 -15.37 -10.91
N ASP A 2 -1.91 -16.70 -10.95
CA ASP A 2 -1.52 -17.40 -12.17
C ASP A 2 -2.59 -17.21 -13.25
N SER A 3 -2.24 -17.47 -14.50
CA SER A 3 -3.16 -17.32 -15.64
C SER A 3 -4.39 -18.24 -15.57
N ARG A 4 -4.39 -19.20 -14.65
CA ARG A 4 -5.45 -20.19 -14.46
C ARG A 4 -6.45 -19.80 -13.37
N GLY A 5 -6.16 -18.77 -12.58
CA GLY A 5 -7.00 -18.41 -11.43
C GLY A 5 -7.04 -19.50 -10.38
N THR A 6 -5.91 -20.18 -10.14
CA THR A 6 -5.81 -21.31 -9.21
C THR A 6 -6.24 -20.89 -7.81
N ILE A 7 -7.15 -21.66 -7.21
CA ILE A 7 -7.56 -21.56 -5.82
C ILE A 7 -7.06 -22.81 -5.10
N ILE A 8 -6.38 -22.61 -3.97
CA ILE A 8 -5.92 -23.70 -3.10
C ILE A 8 -6.75 -23.62 -1.82
N GLU A 9 -7.78 -24.45 -1.74
CA GLU A 9 -8.53 -24.63 -0.50
C GLU A 9 -7.63 -25.24 0.57
N GLU A 10 -7.80 -24.79 1.81
CA GLU A 10 -6.93 -25.16 2.95
C GLU A 10 -5.44 -24.96 2.62
N GLY A 11 -5.14 -23.93 1.83
CA GLY A 11 -3.80 -23.60 1.37
C GLY A 11 -2.98 -22.78 2.36
N GLY A 12 -1.68 -22.73 2.12
CA GLY A 12 -0.74 -21.90 2.86
C GLY A 12 0.45 -21.46 2.01
N LEU A 13 1.30 -20.63 2.62
CA LEU A 13 2.57 -20.17 2.07
C LEU A 13 3.68 -20.46 3.08
N ALA A 14 4.83 -20.96 2.61
CA ALA A 14 6.07 -20.95 3.36
C ALA A 14 6.92 -19.74 2.92
N ILE A 15 7.39 -18.96 3.89
CA ILE A 15 8.19 -17.75 3.66
C ILE A 15 9.54 -17.91 4.35
N ARG A 16 10.63 -17.52 3.67
CA ARG A 16 11.98 -17.46 4.23
C ARG A 16 12.60 -16.12 3.87
N GLY A 17 12.91 -15.29 4.87
CA GLY A 17 13.35 -13.92 4.63
C GLY A 17 12.24 -13.12 3.96
N ASP A 18 12.54 -12.57 2.78
CA ASP A 18 11.64 -11.76 1.95
C ASP A 18 11.02 -12.54 0.77
N ALA A 19 11.23 -13.86 0.71
CA ALA A 19 10.79 -14.70 -0.40
C ALA A 19 9.76 -15.75 0.02
N ILE A 20 8.76 -15.96 -0.85
CA ILE A 20 7.88 -17.12 -0.82
C ILE A 20 8.68 -18.31 -1.37
N VAL A 21 8.87 -19.35 -0.58
CA VAL A 21 9.65 -20.54 -0.96
C VAL A 21 8.78 -21.72 -1.38
N GLU A 22 7.52 -21.75 -0.93
CA GLU A 22 6.57 -22.82 -1.30
C GLU A 22 5.12 -22.36 -1.12
N VAL A 23 4.24 -22.84 -1.99
CA VAL A 23 2.79 -22.61 -1.95
C VAL A 23 2.11 -23.96 -2.14
N GLY A 24 1.12 -24.29 -1.31
CA GLY A 24 0.46 -25.58 -1.39
C GLY A 24 -0.50 -25.85 -0.23
N PRO A 25 -0.95 -27.10 -0.08
CA PRO A 25 -1.82 -27.50 1.04
C PRO A 25 -1.15 -27.21 2.39
N ALA A 26 -1.87 -26.55 3.30
CA ALA A 26 -1.32 -26.14 4.59
C ALA A 26 -0.81 -27.32 5.42
N ALA A 27 -1.47 -28.48 5.35
CA ALA A 27 -1.05 -29.69 6.07
C ALA A 27 0.33 -30.20 5.59
N ALA A 28 0.58 -30.18 4.28
CA ALA A 28 1.85 -30.59 3.69
C ALA A 28 2.98 -29.62 4.08
N LEU A 29 2.69 -28.31 4.04
CA LEU A 29 3.64 -27.27 4.47
C LEU A 29 3.95 -27.39 5.96
N ALA A 30 2.95 -27.60 6.81
CA ALA A 30 3.14 -27.76 8.26
C ALA A 30 4.03 -28.97 8.60
N ALA A 31 3.86 -30.09 7.89
CA ALA A 31 4.71 -31.26 8.07
C ALA A 31 6.15 -31.01 7.59
N ARG A 32 6.33 -30.37 6.44
CA ARG A 32 7.64 -30.08 5.84
C ARG A 32 8.43 -29.03 6.63
N TYR A 33 7.73 -28.05 7.21
CA TYR A 33 8.32 -26.91 7.92
C TYR A 33 7.92 -26.91 9.41
N ALA A 34 7.97 -28.07 10.08
CA ALA A 34 7.47 -28.25 11.45
C ALA A 34 8.09 -27.33 12.53
N GLY A 35 9.27 -26.73 12.27
CA GLY A 35 9.92 -25.77 13.17
C GLY A 35 9.70 -24.29 12.83
N ALA A 36 8.93 -23.98 11.79
CA ALA A 36 8.66 -22.59 11.40
C ALA A 36 7.63 -21.93 12.33
N THR A 37 7.72 -20.61 12.46
CA THR A 37 6.64 -19.83 13.10
C THR A 37 5.38 -19.94 12.26
N ARG A 38 4.27 -20.32 12.89
CA ARG A 38 2.99 -20.55 12.22
C ARG A 38 2.01 -19.43 12.51
N ILE A 39 1.40 -18.89 11.46
CA ILE A 39 0.32 -17.91 11.55
C ILE A 39 -0.91 -18.53 10.90
N ASP A 40 -1.86 -19.00 11.72
CA ASP A 40 -3.08 -19.64 11.24
C ASP A 40 -4.24 -18.65 11.16
N ARG A 41 -4.94 -18.66 10.02
CA ARG A 41 -6.19 -17.93 9.77
C ARG A 41 -7.15 -18.85 9.02
N PRO A 42 -7.85 -19.78 9.72
CA PRO A 42 -8.68 -20.80 9.08
C PRO A 42 -9.82 -20.25 8.20
N GLN A 43 -10.26 -19.01 8.48
CA GLN A 43 -11.30 -18.30 7.74
C GLN A 43 -10.72 -17.14 6.90
N GLY A 44 -9.38 -17.07 6.79
CA GLY A 44 -8.68 -16.01 6.09
C GLY A 44 -8.45 -16.34 4.63
N LEU A 45 -8.34 -15.30 3.82
CA LEU A 45 -7.84 -15.38 2.45
C LEU A 45 -6.38 -14.93 2.42
N ILE A 46 -5.52 -15.71 1.78
CA ILE A 46 -4.19 -15.28 1.41
C ILE A 46 -4.19 -14.91 -0.07
N MET A 47 -3.82 -13.68 -0.37
CA MET A 47 -3.69 -13.17 -1.73
C MET A 47 -2.46 -12.25 -1.83
N PRO A 48 -1.93 -12.00 -3.04
CA PRO A 48 -0.94 -10.95 -3.24
C PRO A 48 -1.50 -9.60 -2.76
N GLY A 49 -0.64 -8.79 -2.16
CA GLY A 49 -1.00 -7.42 -1.81
C GLY A 49 -1.37 -6.60 -3.06
N LEU A 50 -2.28 -5.65 -2.88
CA LEU A 50 -2.70 -4.75 -3.95
C LEU A 50 -1.56 -3.79 -4.32
N VAL A 51 -1.53 -3.38 -5.59
CA VAL A 51 -0.58 -2.41 -6.13
C VAL A 51 -1.35 -1.19 -6.58
N ASN A 52 -1.17 -0.06 -5.89
CA ASN A 52 -1.75 1.22 -6.29
C ASN A 52 -0.83 1.90 -7.32
N VAL A 53 -1.19 1.81 -8.60
CA VAL A 53 -0.31 2.27 -9.70
C VAL A 53 -0.27 3.78 -9.90
N HIS A 54 -1.07 4.56 -9.17
CA HIS A 54 -1.07 6.02 -9.26
C HIS A 54 -1.70 6.67 -8.02
N THR A 55 -0.99 7.59 -7.38
CA THR A 55 -1.52 8.40 -6.29
C THR A 55 -0.78 9.73 -6.14
N HIS A 56 -1.37 10.59 -5.30
CA HIS A 56 -0.80 11.81 -4.76
C HIS A 56 -0.95 11.71 -3.23
N ALA A 57 -0.08 10.95 -2.59
CA ALA A 57 -0.28 10.42 -1.24
C ALA A 57 -0.49 11.52 -0.19
N ALA A 58 0.19 12.67 -0.33
CA ALA A 58 0.01 13.76 0.61
C ALA A 58 -1.31 14.54 0.45
N MET A 59 -2.03 14.37 -0.66
CA MET A 59 -3.36 14.99 -0.83
C MET A 59 -4.41 14.46 0.15
N ALA A 60 -4.10 13.45 0.98
CA ALA A 60 -4.99 13.05 2.07
C ALA A 60 -5.34 14.22 3.03
N CYS A 61 -4.47 15.22 3.18
CA CYS A 61 -4.81 16.42 3.95
C CYS A 61 -5.82 17.36 3.28
N PHE A 62 -6.07 17.19 1.98
CA PHE A 62 -7.06 17.95 1.20
C PHE A 62 -8.36 17.18 0.98
N ARG A 63 -8.55 16.04 1.65
CA ARG A 63 -9.74 15.21 1.49
C ARG A 63 -11.01 16.01 1.81
N GLY A 64 -11.90 16.12 0.84
CA GLY A 64 -13.17 16.85 0.96
C GLY A 64 -13.03 18.37 1.01
N LEU A 65 -11.89 18.93 0.61
CA LEU A 65 -11.66 20.39 0.60
C LEU A 65 -12.50 21.10 -0.46
N ALA A 66 -12.63 20.49 -1.64
CA ALA A 66 -13.25 21.10 -2.81
C ALA A 66 -13.88 20.00 -3.67
N ASP A 67 -15.15 19.69 -3.38
CA ASP A 67 -15.94 18.70 -4.11
C ASP A 67 -16.86 19.38 -5.14
N ASP A 68 -17.35 18.64 -6.13
CA ASP A 68 -18.38 19.07 -7.10
C ASP A 68 -18.04 20.30 -7.96
N LEU A 69 -16.75 20.52 -8.27
CA LEU A 69 -16.27 21.62 -9.13
C LEU A 69 -15.75 21.13 -10.48
N PRO A 70 -15.84 21.96 -11.56
CA PRO A 70 -15.09 21.73 -12.78
C PRO A 70 -13.58 21.66 -12.51
N LEU A 71 -12.86 20.81 -13.24
CA LEU A 71 -11.43 20.54 -13.02
C LEU A 71 -10.58 21.81 -12.89
N MET A 72 -10.76 22.79 -13.77
CA MET A 72 -9.94 24.00 -13.75
C MET A 72 -10.22 24.88 -12.53
N GLN A 73 -11.48 24.93 -12.08
CA GLN A 73 -11.85 25.64 -10.87
C GLN A 73 -11.27 24.93 -9.63
N TRP A 74 -11.40 23.60 -9.58
CA TRP A 74 -10.80 22.77 -8.54
C TRP A 74 -9.28 22.97 -8.44
N LEU A 75 -8.58 22.97 -9.58
CA LEU A 75 -7.13 23.19 -9.63
C LEU A 75 -6.73 24.62 -9.23
N GLN A 76 -7.23 25.62 -9.96
CA GLN A 76 -6.71 27.00 -9.86
C GLN A 76 -7.20 27.71 -8.60
N ASP A 77 -8.46 27.50 -8.20
CA ASP A 77 -9.07 28.28 -7.11
C ASP A 77 -8.91 27.59 -5.76
N HIS A 78 -8.65 26.28 -5.72
CA HIS A 78 -8.59 25.49 -4.48
C HIS A 78 -7.28 24.73 -4.28
N ILE A 79 -6.95 23.78 -5.17
CA ILE A 79 -5.81 22.87 -4.94
C ILE A 79 -4.46 23.57 -5.06
N PHE A 80 -4.18 24.31 -6.14
CA PHE A 80 -2.89 25.00 -6.27
C PHE A 80 -2.66 26.04 -5.14
N PRO A 81 -3.66 26.84 -4.72
CA PRO A 81 -3.51 27.70 -3.55
C PRO A 81 -3.24 26.95 -2.23
N ALA A 82 -3.83 25.75 -2.05
CA ALA A 82 -3.59 24.91 -0.89
C ALA A 82 -2.19 24.26 -0.93
N GLU A 83 -1.78 23.74 -2.09
CA GLU A 83 -0.45 23.16 -2.33
C GLU A 83 0.67 24.17 -2.12
N ALA A 84 0.45 25.43 -2.49
CA ALA A 84 1.42 26.52 -2.27
C ALA A 84 1.74 26.76 -0.78
N ARG A 85 0.93 26.21 0.15
CA ARG A 85 1.14 26.29 1.60
C ARG A 85 1.70 25.00 2.20
N LEU A 86 1.91 23.96 1.39
CA LEU A 86 2.49 22.71 1.88
C LEU A 86 3.92 22.93 2.36
N THR A 87 4.26 22.19 3.39
CA THR A 87 5.62 22.04 3.91
C THR A 87 6.01 20.57 3.84
N GLY A 88 7.31 20.27 3.88
CA GLY A 88 7.79 18.88 3.93
C GLY A 88 7.20 18.08 5.09
N ASP A 89 7.05 18.69 6.27
CA ASP A 89 6.41 18.06 7.43
C ASP A 89 4.93 17.74 7.18
N MET A 90 4.17 18.66 6.56
CA MET A 90 2.78 18.40 6.18
C MET A 90 2.69 17.24 5.18
N VAL A 91 3.58 17.21 4.18
CA VAL A 91 3.64 16.12 3.19
C VAL A 91 3.99 14.79 3.85
N TYR A 92 4.98 14.75 4.74
CA TYR A 92 5.36 13.55 5.47
C TYR A 92 4.20 13.00 6.30
N HIS A 93 3.57 13.83 7.13
CA HIS A 93 2.47 13.38 7.98
C HIS A 93 1.22 12.98 7.19
N SER A 94 0.90 13.70 6.12
CA SER A 94 -0.25 13.38 5.26
C SER A 94 0.00 12.11 4.44
N THR A 95 1.22 11.91 3.95
CA THR A 95 1.63 10.65 3.32
C THR A 95 1.49 9.50 4.31
N ARG A 96 1.92 9.64 5.58
CA ARG A 96 1.74 8.60 6.60
C ARG A 96 0.28 8.22 6.83
N LEU A 97 -0.65 9.18 6.75
CA LEU A 97 -2.08 8.89 6.79
C LEU A 97 -2.50 7.98 5.61
N SER A 98 -2.10 8.34 4.39
CA SER A 98 -2.36 7.51 3.20
C SER A 98 -1.73 6.11 3.29
N LEU A 99 -0.52 5.99 3.84
CA LEU A 99 0.13 4.69 4.06
C LEU A 99 -0.66 3.82 5.04
N CYS A 100 -1.16 4.39 6.14
CA CYS A 100 -2.02 3.67 7.09
C CYS A 100 -3.28 3.12 6.42
N GLU A 101 -3.93 3.92 5.58
CA GLU A 101 -5.13 3.50 4.83
C GLU A 101 -4.82 2.43 3.78
N MET A 102 -3.72 2.59 3.04
CA MET A 102 -3.25 1.61 2.07
C MET A 102 -2.96 0.27 2.73
N ILE A 103 -2.22 0.25 3.84
CA ILE A 103 -1.91 -0.99 4.58
C ILE A 103 -3.21 -1.63 5.11
N ARG A 104 -4.11 -0.83 5.70
CA ARG A 104 -5.39 -1.31 6.24
C ARG A 104 -6.32 -1.89 5.17
N SER A 105 -6.19 -1.46 3.93
CA SER A 105 -6.96 -1.96 2.77
C SER A 105 -6.23 -3.03 1.97
N GLY A 106 -5.04 -3.48 2.39
CA GLY A 106 -4.29 -4.56 1.73
C GLY A 106 -3.41 -4.10 0.56
N THR A 107 -3.21 -2.80 0.37
CA THR A 107 -2.21 -2.26 -0.55
C THR A 107 -0.82 -2.39 0.07
N THR A 108 0.11 -2.94 -0.70
CA THR A 108 1.50 -3.21 -0.25
C THR A 108 2.53 -2.45 -1.07
N SER A 109 2.12 -1.85 -2.19
CA SER A 109 2.98 -1.06 -3.06
C SER A 109 2.22 0.08 -3.72
N PHE A 110 2.88 1.22 -3.93
CA PHE A 110 2.27 2.36 -4.59
C PHE A 110 3.22 3.14 -5.51
N CYS A 111 2.67 3.85 -6.50
CA CYS A 111 3.39 4.79 -7.34
C CYS A 111 2.86 6.20 -7.08
N ASP A 112 3.72 7.08 -6.60
CA ASP A 112 3.38 8.45 -6.22
C ASP A 112 4.00 9.45 -7.18
N MET A 113 3.22 10.47 -7.53
CA MET A 113 3.69 11.64 -8.26
C MET A 113 3.35 12.89 -7.46
N TYR A 114 4.28 13.49 -6.71
CA TYR A 114 3.90 14.66 -5.90
C TYR A 114 5.05 15.57 -5.46
N LEU A 115 4.67 16.73 -4.93
CA LEU A 115 5.58 17.71 -4.32
C LEU A 115 6.31 17.09 -3.11
N PHE A 116 7.53 17.56 -2.84
CA PHE A 116 8.36 17.11 -1.71
C PHE A 116 8.61 15.59 -1.71
N ALA A 117 8.96 15.03 -2.87
CA ALA A 117 9.24 13.60 -3.07
C ALA A 117 10.15 12.97 -2.00
N GLY A 118 11.12 13.72 -1.45
CA GLY A 118 11.97 13.25 -0.36
C GLY A 118 11.22 12.93 0.94
N ASP A 119 10.21 13.73 1.29
CA ASP A 119 9.37 13.51 2.47
C ASP A 119 8.40 12.34 2.27
N VAL A 120 7.89 12.17 1.05
CA VAL A 120 7.10 10.98 0.68
C VAL A 120 7.95 9.72 0.79
N ALA A 121 9.18 9.73 0.23
CA ALA A 121 10.10 8.61 0.27
C ALA A 121 10.48 8.24 1.71
N ARG A 122 10.73 9.25 2.58
CA ARG A 122 11.01 9.05 4.01
C ARG A 122 9.83 8.36 4.71
N ALA A 123 8.60 8.84 4.51
CA ALA A 123 7.41 8.23 5.08
C ALA A 123 7.24 6.76 4.62
N ALA A 124 7.43 6.48 3.32
CA ALA A 124 7.32 5.14 2.76
C ALA A 124 8.37 4.17 3.34
N ALA A 125 9.62 4.62 3.45
CA ALA A 125 10.72 3.83 4.02
C ALA A 125 10.49 3.47 5.49
N GLU A 126 10.07 4.43 6.30
CA GLU A 126 9.75 4.21 7.72
C GLU A 126 8.54 3.28 7.92
N ALA A 127 7.56 3.33 7.02
CA ALA A 127 6.41 2.43 7.04
C ALA A 127 6.70 1.01 6.49
N GLY A 128 7.87 0.80 5.89
CA GLY A 128 8.23 -0.47 5.24
C GLY A 128 7.44 -0.76 3.96
N MET A 129 6.93 0.27 3.27
CA MET A 129 6.09 0.12 2.09
C MET A 129 6.91 0.28 0.80
N ARG A 130 6.69 -0.59 -0.19
CA ARG A 130 7.35 -0.48 -1.50
C ARG A 130 6.75 0.70 -2.26
N ALA A 131 7.60 1.56 -2.82
CA ALA A 131 7.14 2.76 -3.51
C ALA A 131 7.97 3.08 -4.75
N TRP A 132 7.32 3.64 -5.77
CA TRP A 132 7.95 4.37 -6.86
C TRP A 132 7.57 5.83 -6.69
N ILE A 133 8.55 6.70 -6.45
CA ILE A 133 8.35 8.11 -6.13
C ILE A 133 8.94 8.96 -7.25
N GLY A 134 8.18 9.90 -7.81
CA GLY A 134 8.59 10.79 -8.90
C GLY A 134 7.91 12.14 -8.89
#